data_AF-A0ABD6B9B9-F1
#
_entry.id   AF-A0ABD6B9B9-F1
#
_cell.length_a   1.000
_cell.length_b   1.000
_cell.length_c   1.000
_cell.angle_alpha   90.00
_cell.angle_beta   90.00
_cell.angle_gamma   90.00
#
_symmetry.space_group_name_H-M   'P 1'
#
loop_
_entity.id
_entity.type
_entity.pdbx_description
1 polymer ?
#
loop_
_entity_poly.entity_id
_entity_poly.type
_entity_poly.pdbx_seq_one_letter_code
_entity_poly.pdbx_strand_id
1 'polypeptide(L)'
;MADSTERETRMYCYWVYWTVQHGLSPFDSHQHDREPILVEVDPETDEIEGVVVDGYHYLAKQYPTVPTEDGTHPLLRPTHKWHFYTTTTEVGEFVPLESMHTKYTAWMDNGWLADPKTVTVPWRIKERRHWWDEGRDSVSMNRLFYSSLLNASQITGLNIGGAQATDF
;
A
#
# COMPACT_ATOMS: atom_id res chain seq x y z
N MET A 1 -13.69 -5.94 1.18
CA MET A 1 -14.63 -4.81 1.23
C MET A 1 -14.99 -4.58 2.69
N ALA A 2 -15.02 -3.32 3.11
CA ALA A 2 -15.52 -2.89 4.41
C ALA A 2 -16.37 -1.63 4.22
N ASP A 3 -17.53 -1.58 4.86
CA ASP A 3 -18.43 -0.41 4.84
C ASP A 3 -18.40 0.29 6.21
N SER A 4 -18.51 1.63 6.23
CA SER A 4 -18.59 2.41 7.47
C SER A 4 -19.67 3.49 7.37
N THR A 5 -20.72 3.35 8.18
CA THR A 5 -21.80 4.36 8.27
C THR A 5 -21.35 5.63 8.99
N GLU A 6 -20.34 5.56 9.85
CA GLU A 6 -19.78 6.74 10.54
C GLU A 6 -18.95 7.62 9.61
N ARG A 7 -18.36 7.03 8.57
CA ARG A 7 -17.51 7.72 7.59
C ARG A 7 -18.17 7.86 6.23
N GLU A 8 -19.42 7.44 6.09
CA GLU A 8 -20.21 7.45 4.84
C GLU A 8 -19.41 6.94 3.63
N THR A 9 -18.52 5.97 3.82
CA THR A 9 -17.58 5.48 2.80
C THR A 9 -17.51 3.96 2.78
N ARG A 10 -17.21 3.41 1.60
CA ARG A 10 -16.83 2.01 1.38
C ARG A 10 -15.33 1.93 1.07
N MET A 11 -14.64 0.95 1.64
CA MET A 11 -13.27 0.62 1.27
C MET A 11 -13.17 -0.76 0.62
N TYR A 12 -12.56 -0.80 -0.56
CA TYR A 12 -12.06 -2.02 -1.17
C TYR A 12 -10.59 -2.20 -0.79
N CYS A 13 -10.26 -3.39 -0.27
CA CYS A 13 -8.93 -3.68 0.24
C CYS A 13 -8.32 -4.81 -0.57
N TYR A 14 -7.19 -4.53 -1.21
CA TYR A 14 -6.45 -5.45 -2.06
C TYR A 14 -5.02 -5.63 -1.55
N TRP A 15 -4.48 -6.82 -1.78
CA TRP A 15 -3.07 -7.15 -1.52
C TRP A 15 -2.51 -7.84 -2.75
N VAL A 16 -1.68 -7.12 -3.50
CA VAL A 16 -1.07 -7.66 -4.71
C VAL A 16 0.10 -8.57 -4.32
N TYR A 17 0.08 -9.80 -4.80
CA TYR A 17 1.12 -10.77 -4.48
C TYR A 17 2.22 -10.76 -5.55
N TRP A 18 3.46 -10.58 -5.10
CA TRP A 18 4.66 -10.71 -5.91
C TRP A 18 5.51 -11.86 -5.41
N THR A 19 6.05 -12.65 -6.33
CA THR A 19 6.88 -13.81 -5.97
C THR A 19 8.20 -13.39 -5.33
N VAL A 20 8.81 -12.30 -5.82
CA VAL A 20 10.09 -11.77 -5.36
C VAL A 20 10.10 -10.26 -5.49
N GLN A 21 10.39 -9.56 -4.39
CA GLN A 21 10.78 -8.15 -4.40
C GLN A 21 12.30 -8.01 -4.47
N HIS A 22 12.77 -7.12 -5.32
CA HIS A 22 14.15 -6.70 -5.40
C HIS A 22 14.29 -5.28 -4.85
N GLY A 23 14.67 -5.21 -3.58
CA GLY A 23 14.87 -3.97 -2.86
C GLY A 23 15.95 -3.06 -3.46
N LEU A 24 16.10 -1.89 -2.84
CA LEU A 24 17.21 -0.97 -3.14
C LEU A 24 18.56 -1.56 -2.70
N SER A 25 18.53 -2.58 -1.84
CA SER A 25 19.64 -3.39 -1.37
C SER A 25 19.24 -4.87 -1.20
N PRO A 26 20.20 -5.78 -0.94
CA PRO A 26 19.89 -7.15 -0.58
C PRO A 26 19.12 -7.30 0.75
N PHE A 27 19.23 -6.33 1.67
CA PHE A 27 18.59 -6.39 2.99
C PHE A 27 17.08 -6.16 2.95
N ASP A 28 16.59 -5.56 1.87
CA ASP A 28 15.18 -5.23 1.67
C ASP A 28 14.58 -5.95 0.45
N SER A 29 15.27 -7.00 -0.01
CA SER A 29 14.79 -7.96 -0.99
C SER A 29 14.22 -9.19 -0.29
N HIS A 30 13.05 -9.67 -0.69
CA HIS A 30 12.41 -10.84 -0.08
C HIS A 30 11.50 -11.58 -1.06
N GLN A 31 11.20 -12.83 -0.71
CA GLN A 31 10.22 -13.65 -1.41
C GLN A 31 8.82 -13.44 -0.81
N HIS A 32 7.79 -13.76 -1.59
CA HIS A 32 6.39 -13.76 -1.15
C HIS A 32 5.90 -12.39 -0.66
N ASP A 33 6.22 -11.37 -1.43
CA ASP A 33 5.86 -9.99 -1.17
C ASP A 33 4.37 -9.72 -1.42
N ARG A 34 3.79 -8.80 -0.64
CA ARG A 34 2.37 -8.45 -0.67
C ARG A 34 2.19 -6.97 -0.49
N GLU A 35 1.71 -6.29 -1.52
CA GLU A 35 1.57 -4.84 -1.51
C GLU A 35 0.12 -4.40 -1.33
N PRO A 36 -0.21 -3.63 -0.27
CA PRO A 36 -1.56 -3.16 -0.02
C PRO A 36 -1.99 -2.06 -0.99
N ILE A 37 -3.24 -2.15 -1.43
CA ILE A 37 -3.97 -1.09 -2.15
C ILE A 37 -5.35 -0.98 -1.51
N LEU A 38 -5.70 0.22 -1.04
CA LEU A 38 -7.02 0.54 -0.51
C LEU A 38 -7.67 1.57 -1.42
N VAL A 39 -8.89 1.30 -1.87
CA VAL A 39 -9.70 2.21 -2.71
C VAL A 39 -10.89 2.67 -1.88
N GLU A 40 -10.97 3.98 -1.66
CA GLU A 40 -12.08 4.65 -0.98
C GLU A 40 -13.13 5.03 -2.03
N VAL A 41 -14.36 4.62 -1.79
CA VAL A 41 -15.48 4.73 -2.73
C VAL A 41 -16.69 5.28 -1.99
N ASP A 42 -17.37 6.24 -2.62
CA ASP A 42 -18.67 6.72 -2.17
C ASP A 42 -19.70 5.57 -2.31
N PRO A 43 -20.38 5.18 -1.22
CA PRO A 43 -21.21 3.98 -1.20
C PRO A 43 -22.55 4.15 -1.94
N GLU A 44 -22.94 5.38 -2.31
CA GLU A 44 -24.20 5.68 -3.00
C GLU A 44 -24.01 5.78 -4.52
N THR A 45 -22.89 6.36 -4.94
CA THR A 45 -22.57 6.67 -6.34
C THR A 45 -21.57 5.67 -6.97
N ASP A 46 -20.90 4.87 -6.14
CA ASP A 46 -19.76 4.02 -6.50
C ASP A 46 -18.57 4.81 -7.12
N GLU A 47 -18.51 6.13 -6.93
CA GLU A 47 -17.40 6.97 -7.37
C GLU A 47 -16.15 6.78 -6.49
N ILE A 48 -14.97 6.73 -7.10
CA ILE A 48 -13.70 6.65 -6.37
C ILE A 48 -13.35 8.02 -5.79
N GLU A 49 -13.26 8.10 -4.47
CA GLU A 49 -12.89 9.32 -3.74
C GLU A 49 -11.37 9.41 -3.49
N GLY A 50 -10.69 8.28 -3.48
CA GLY A 50 -9.25 8.25 -3.27
C GLY A 50 -8.66 6.85 -3.20
N VAL A 51 -7.34 6.79 -3.23
CA VAL A 51 -6.58 5.55 -3.12
C VAL A 51 -5.45 5.71 -2.13
N VAL A 52 -5.23 4.69 -1.30
CA VAL A 52 -4.04 4.56 -0.47
C VAL A 52 -3.26 3.33 -0.94
N VAL A 53 -2.02 3.53 -1.37
CA VAL A 53 -1.18 2.45 -1.91
C VAL A 53 0.10 2.30 -1.10
N ASP A 54 0.76 1.15 -1.23
CA ASP A 54 2.15 1.05 -0.82
C ASP A 54 3.01 2.06 -1.57
N GLY A 55 3.57 2.99 -0.81
CA GLY A 55 4.52 4.00 -1.23
C GLY A 55 5.98 3.59 -1.05
N TYR A 56 6.21 2.35 -0.58
CA TYR A 56 7.45 1.58 -0.39
C TYR A 56 7.57 1.06 1.04
N HIS A 57 7.78 -0.26 1.20
CA HIS A 57 7.92 -0.94 2.49
C HIS A 57 6.82 -0.57 3.47
N TYR A 58 5.58 -0.70 3.02
CA TYR A 58 4.36 -0.48 3.79
C TYR A 58 4.23 0.95 4.32
N LEU A 59 4.94 1.91 3.73
CA LEU A 59 4.63 3.32 3.95
C LEU A 59 3.44 3.69 3.09
N ALA A 60 2.40 4.22 3.70
CA ALA A 60 1.19 4.57 2.99
C ALA A 60 1.36 5.86 2.21
N LYS A 61 1.06 5.79 0.91
CA LYS A 61 0.95 6.96 0.04
C LYS A 61 -0.50 7.17 -0.35
N GLN A 62 -1.01 8.37 -0.09
CA GLN A 62 -2.40 8.72 -0.35
C GLN A 62 -2.50 9.54 -1.64
N TYR A 63 -3.49 9.19 -2.46
CA TYR A 63 -3.87 9.88 -3.68
C TYR A 63 -5.34 10.30 -3.55
N PRO A 64 -5.64 11.57 -3.23
CA PRO A 64 -7.01 12.07 -3.12
C PRO A 64 -7.69 12.21 -4.49
N THR A 65 -6.95 12.02 -5.58
CA THR A 65 -7.47 11.94 -6.94
C THR A 65 -6.56 11.02 -7.73
N VAL A 66 -7.14 10.13 -8.53
CA VAL A 66 -6.42 9.17 -9.36
C VAL A 66 -7.09 9.09 -10.73
N PRO A 67 -6.35 8.96 -11.84
CA PRO A 67 -6.96 8.61 -13.11
C PRO A 67 -7.65 7.24 -13.01
N THR A 68 -8.79 7.09 -13.67
CA THR A 68 -9.55 5.85 -13.65
C THR A 68 -9.86 5.38 -15.07
N GLU A 69 -9.93 4.07 -15.25
CA GLU A 69 -10.60 3.47 -16.41
C GLU A 69 -12.10 3.51 -16.16
N ASP A 70 -12.83 4.19 -17.04
CA ASP A 70 -14.29 4.34 -17.03
C ASP A 70 -14.89 4.81 -15.69
N GLY A 71 -14.14 5.60 -14.91
CA GLY A 71 -14.61 6.12 -13.62
C GLY A 71 -14.49 5.15 -12.42
N THR A 72 -14.20 3.87 -12.67
CA THR A 72 -14.44 2.80 -11.67
C THR A 72 -13.18 2.00 -11.30
N HIS A 73 -12.12 2.07 -12.09
CA HIS A 73 -10.89 1.32 -11.82
C HIS A 73 -9.69 2.26 -11.74
N PRO A 74 -9.02 2.39 -10.58
CA PRO A 74 -7.89 3.30 -10.45
C PRO A 74 -6.71 2.80 -11.28
N LEU A 75 -6.13 3.70 -12.08
CA LEU A 75 -4.97 3.41 -12.91
C LEU A 75 -3.69 3.58 -12.09
N LEU A 76 -3.10 2.44 -11.72
CA LEU A 76 -1.89 2.36 -10.91
C LEU A 76 -0.78 1.64 -11.66
N ARG A 77 0.45 2.12 -11.49
CA ARG A 77 1.67 1.50 -12.02
C ARG A 77 2.55 1.03 -10.86
N PRO A 78 2.88 -0.27 -10.78
CA PRO A 78 3.93 -0.74 -9.87
C PRO A 78 5.28 -0.26 -10.38
N THR A 79 6.12 0.24 -9.48
CA THR A 79 7.49 0.62 -9.82
C THR A 79 8.34 -0.64 -9.87
N HIS A 80 8.87 -0.93 -11.06
CA HIS A 80 9.59 -2.17 -11.35
C HIS A 80 10.71 -2.43 -10.31
N LYS A 81 10.78 -3.66 -9.80
CA LYS A 81 11.66 -4.19 -8.72
C LYS A 81 11.23 -3.88 -7.29
N TRP A 82 10.75 -2.67 -7.01
CA TRP A 82 10.49 -2.19 -5.64
C TRP A 82 9.02 -2.27 -5.22
N HIS A 83 8.13 -2.50 -6.17
CA HIS A 83 6.71 -2.84 -5.98
C HIS A 83 5.79 -1.79 -5.32
N PHE A 84 6.31 -0.64 -4.90
CA PHE A 84 5.48 0.51 -4.58
C PHE A 84 4.72 1.03 -5.81
N TYR A 85 3.55 1.60 -5.58
CA TYR A 85 2.65 2.06 -6.65
C TYR A 85 2.70 3.57 -6.84
N THR A 86 2.52 3.96 -8.10
CA THR A 86 2.28 5.34 -8.52
C THR A 86 1.02 5.40 -9.38
N THR A 87 0.43 6.58 -9.51
CA THR A 87 -0.68 6.78 -10.45
C THR A 87 -0.16 6.81 -11.89
N THR A 88 -1.01 6.40 -12.84
CA THR A 88 -0.70 6.44 -14.26
C THR A 88 -1.95 6.77 -15.06
N THR A 89 -1.79 7.09 -16.34
CA THR A 89 -2.88 7.24 -17.32
C THR A 89 -2.88 6.12 -18.35
N GLU A 90 -1.93 5.20 -18.27
CA GLU A 90 -1.88 4.02 -19.12
C GLU A 90 -2.89 2.99 -18.63
N VAL A 91 -3.65 2.42 -19.57
CA VAL A 91 -4.58 1.32 -19.30
C VAL A 91 -3.76 0.09 -18.94
N GLY A 92 -4.17 -0.57 -17.85
CA GLY A 92 -3.52 -1.76 -17.33
C GLY A 92 -4.21 -3.04 -17.76
N GLU A 93 -4.07 -4.07 -16.93
CA GLU A 93 -4.70 -5.37 -17.11
C GLU A 93 -5.55 -5.71 -15.88
N PHE A 94 -6.68 -6.37 -16.11
CA PHE A 94 -7.45 -6.97 -15.02
C PHE A 94 -6.77 -8.25 -14.55
N VAL A 95 -6.46 -8.29 -13.26
CA VAL A 95 -5.91 -9.48 -12.60
C VAL A 95 -7.01 -10.27 -11.90
N PRO A 96 -6.97 -11.62 -11.93
CA PRO A 96 -7.90 -12.43 -11.15
C PRO A 96 -7.83 -12.10 -9.65
N LEU A 97 -8.98 -11.94 -9.02
CA LEU A 97 -9.09 -11.67 -7.59
C LEU A 97 -9.40 -12.96 -6.82
N GLU A 98 -8.63 -13.20 -5.75
CA GLU A 98 -8.91 -14.26 -4.77
C GLU A 98 -9.37 -13.65 -3.44
N SER A 99 -10.30 -14.34 -2.76
CA SER A 99 -10.74 -13.91 -1.44
C SER A 99 -9.65 -14.13 -0.40
N MET A 100 -9.20 -13.02 0.21
CA MET A 100 -8.25 -13.04 1.31
C MET A 100 -8.79 -13.76 2.55
N HIS A 101 -10.12 -13.88 2.75
CA HIS A 101 -10.70 -14.50 3.95
C HIS A 101 -10.18 -15.91 4.20
N THR A 102 -9.89 -16.67 3.14
CA THR A 102 -9.38 -18.04 3.24
C THR A 102 -7.86 -18.12 3.44
N LYS A 103 -7.15 -17.02 3.18
CA LYS A 103 -5.69 -16.94 3.17
C LYS A 103 -5.12 -16.17 4.36
N TYR A 104 -5.91 -15.28 4.95
CA TYR A 104 -5.50 -14.31 5.97
C TYR A 104 -4.80 -14.97 7.16
N THR A 105 -5.40 -15.99 7.76
CA THR A 105 -4.80 -16.72 8.90
C THR A 105 -3.45 -17.30 8.52
N ALA A 106 -3.34 -17.96 7.35
CA ALA A 106 -2.09 -18.52 6.89
C ALA A 106 -1.01 -17.45 6.63
N TRP A 107 -1.39 -16.24 6.23
CA TRP A 107 -0.43 -15.14 6.07
C TRP A 107 0.10 -14.68 7.43
N MET A 108 -0.79 -14.47 8.40
CA MET A 108 -0.40 -14.07 9.75
C MET A 108 0.48 -15.13 10.44
N ASP A 109 0.14 -16.42 10.28
CA ASP A 109 0.90 -17.54 10.84
C ASP A 109 2.30 -17.66 10.22
N ASN A 110 2.46 -17.26 8.96
CA ASN A 110 3.75 -17.22 8.26
C ASN A 110 4.53 -15.92 8.49
N GLY A 111 4.20 -15.17 9.54
CA GLY A 111 4.98 -14.01 9.96
C GLY A 111 4.71 -12.74 9.15
N TRP A 112 3.53 -12.62 8.51
CA TRP A 112 3.12 -11.35 7.93
C TRP A 112 3.05 -10.26 9.01
N LEU A 113 3.70 -9.12 8.74
CA LEU A 113 4.00 -8.07 9.73
C LEU A 113 3.03 -6.88 9.67
N ALA A 114 2.02 -6.93 8.81
CA ALA A 114 0.98 -5.90 8.77
C ALA A 114 0.14 -5.92 10.06
N ASP A 115 -0.23 -4.75 10.57
CA ASP A 115 -1.20 -4.62 11.66
C ASP A 115 -2.52 -5.24 11.19
N PRO A 116 -3.05 -6.28 11.87
CA PRO A 116 -4.34 -6.88 11.55
C PRO A 116 -5.50 -5.88 11.42
N LYS A 117 -5.40 -4.73 12.11
CA LYS A 117 -6.40 -3.67 12.04
C LYS A 117 -6.36 -2.88 10.73
N THR A 118 -5.29 -2.98 9.93
CA THR A 118 -5.27 -2.40 8.58
C THR A 118 -6.18 -3.15 7.62
N VAL A 119 -6.51 -4.40 7.94
CA VAL A 119 -7.51 -5.20 7.21
C VAL A 119 -8.91 -4.96 7.76
N THR A 120 -9.07 -5.00 9.09
CA THR A 120 -10.39 -4.97 9.73
C THR A 120 -10.96 -3.57 9.95
N VAL A 121 -10.09 -2.54 9.96
CA VAL A 121 -10.46 -1.12 10.10
C VAL A 121 -9.59 -0.28 9.13
N PRO A 122 -9.78 -0.42 7.80
CA PRO A 122 -8.83 0.07 6.81
C PRO A 122 -8.63 1.60 6.83
N TRP A 123 -9.65 2.38 7.23
CA TRP A 123 -9.55 3.84 7.37
C TRP A 123 -8.45 4.31 8.33
N ARG A 124 -8.01 3.47 9.29
CA ARG A 124 -6.90 3.81 10.20
C ARG A 124 -5.61 4.11 9.45
N ILE A 125 -5.45 3.62 8.22
CA ILE A 125 -4.26 3.90 7.43
C ILE A 125 -4.07 5.39 7.15
N LYS A 126 -5.18 6.15 7.02
CA LYS A 126 -5.15 7.57 6.63
C LYS A 126 -4.43 8.40 7.70
N GLU A 127 -4.54 7.97 8.95
CA GLU A 127 -3.88 8.57 10.12
C GLU A 127 -2.51 7.96 10.39
N ARG A 128 -2.39 6.62 10.36
CA ARG A 128 -1.13 5.91 10.69
C ARG A 128 -0.02 6.10 9.67
N ARG A 129 -0.38 6.26 8.39
CA ARG A 129 0.56 6.39 7.26
C ARG A 129 1.49 5.19 7.03
N HIS A 130 1.22 4.03 7.62
CA HIS A 130 1.93 2.77 7.33
C HIS A 130 1.12 1.53 7.75
N TRP A 131 1.42 0.37 7.16
CA TRP A 131 0.74 -0.90 7.47
C TRP A 131 1.39 -1.73 8.58
N TRP A 132 2.60 -1.42 9.03
CA TRP A 132 3.29 -2.21 10.06
C TRP A 132 2.55 -2.29 11.42
N ASP A 133 2.61 -3.46 12.04
CA ASP A 133 2.20 -3.68 13.44
C ASP A 133 3.23 -3.07 14.41
N GLU A 134 2.87 -1.95 15.04
CA GLU A 134 3.72 -1.24 16.02
C GLU A 134 4.06 -2.05 17.28
N GLY A 135 3.33 -3.14 17.56
CA GLY A 135 3.53 -3.98 18.74
C GLY A 135 4.57 -5.11 18.56
N ARG A 136 4.95 -5.44 17.32
CA ARG A 136 5.86 -6.56 16.99
C ARG A 136 7.17 -6.05 16.39
N ASP A 137 8.19 -5.75 17.20
CA ASP A 137 9.59 -5.41 16.80
C ASP A 137 9.78 -4.36 15.66
N SER A 138 8.69 -3.70 15.28
CA SER A 138 8.55 -2.85 14.10
C SER A 138 9.21 -1.50 14.29
N VAL A 139 9.45 -1.07 15.53
CA VAL A 139 10.27 0.11 15.80
C VAL A 139 11.71 -0.09 15.26
N SER A 140 12.25 -1.32 15.30
CA SER A 140 13.58 -1.61 14.77
C SER A 140 13.59 -1.70 13.24
N MET A 141 12.59 -2.38 12.65
CA MET A 141 12.43 -2.52 11.20
C MET A 141 12.10 -1.18 10.54
N ASN A 142 11.14 -0.41 11.09
CA ASN A 142 10.81 0.93 10.62
C ASN A 142 12.05 1.81 10.62
N ARG A 143 12.86 1.79 11.69
CA ARG A 143 14.08 2.61 11.76
C ARG A 143 15.12 2.18 10.73
N LEU A 144 15.29 0.88 10.49
CA LEU A 144 16.20 0.36 9.48
C LEU A 144 15.73 0.68 8.06
N PHE A 145 14.43 0.52 7.76
CA PHE A 145 13.85 0.85 6.47
C PHE A 145 13.81 2.35 6.22
N TYR A 146 13.38 3.18 7.18
CA TYR A 146 13.43 4.65 7.07
C TYR A 146 14.87 5.17 6.88
N SER A 147 15.87 4.58 7.54
CA SER A 147 17.27 4.97 7.29
C SER A 147 17.79 4.51 5.92
N SER A 148 17.39 3.32 5.47
CA SER A 148 17.70 2.83 4.12
C SER A 148 17.03 3.67 3.03
N LEU A 149 15.79 4.10 3.28
CA LEU A 149 15.00 5.01 2.46
C LEU A 149 15.67 6.36 2.23
N LEU A 150 16.10 7.01 3.31
CA LEU A 150 16.78 8.31 3.24
C LEU A 150 18.11 8.20 2.49
N ASN A 151 18.87 7.13 2.71
CA ASN A 151 20.10 6.89 1.98
C ASN A 151 19.84 6.58 0.50
N ALA A 152 18.81 5.78 0.20
CA ALA A 152 18.51 5.38 -1.16
C ALA A 152 17.89 6.50 -2.00
N SER A 153 17.06 7.37 -1.42
CA SER A 153 16.55 8.56 -2.13
C SER A 153 17.69 9.51 -2.52
N GLN A 154 18.70 9.67 -1.65
CA GLN A 154 19.91 10.44 -1.97
C GLN A 154 20.75 9.81 -3.09
N ILE A 155 20.84 8.48 -3.15
CA ILE A 155 21.65 7.76 -4.16
C ILE A 155 20.93 7.65 -5.51
N THR A 156 19.60 7.47 -5.51
CA THR A 156 18.82 7.15 -6.71
C THR A 156 18.02 8.32 -7.28
N GLY A 157 17.78 9.37 -6.48
CA GLY A 157 16.89 10.48 -6.86
C GLY A 157 15.39 10.13 -6.87
N LEU A 158 15.01 8.95 -6.37
CA LEU A 158 13.60 8.53 -6.30
C LEU A 158 12.87 9.22 -5.15
N ASN A 159 11.69 9.77 -5.45
CA ASN A 159 10.76 10.29 -4.44
C ASN A 159 9.94 9.13 -3.87
N ILE A 160 10.38 8.61 -2.73
CA ILE A 160 9.77 7.47 -2.06
C ILE A 160 8.82 7.95 -0.95
N GLY A 161 7.58 7.48 -0.96
CA GLY A 161 6.66 7.57 0.19
C GLY A 161 6.35 8.95 0.79
N GLY A 162 6.06 9.99 -0.02
CA GLY A 162 5.51 11.25 0.52
C GLY A 162 6.49 12.09 1.35
N ALA A 163 7.79 11.76 1.30
CA ALA A 163 8.84 12.71 1.62
C ALA A 163 8.89 13.78 0.52
N GLN A 164 7.90 14.67 0.47
CA GLN A 164 8.26 16.06 0.24
C GLN A 164 9.19 16.41 1.41
N ALA A 165 10.47 16.68 1.17
CA ALA A 165 10.85 17.99 0.69
C ALA A 165 9.98 19.04 1.38
N THR A 166 10.09 19.13 2.71
CA THR A 166 9.92 20.43 3.34
C THR A 166 11.05 21.28 2.79
N ASP A 167 10.79 21.97 1.68
CA ASP A 167 11.46 23.23 1.43
C ASP A 167 11.14 24.12 2.64
N PHE A 168 12.07 24.16 3.58
CA PHE A 168 12.70 25.36 4.15
C PHE A 168 13.97 24.94 4.91
#